data_AF-A0A4R8LLS2-F1
#
_entry.id   AF-A0A4R8LLS2-F1
#
_cell.length_a   1.000
_cell.length_b   1.000
_cell.length_c   1.000
_cell.angle_alpha   90.00
_cell.angle_beta   90.00
_cell.angle_gamma   90.00
#
_symmetry.space_group_name_H-M   'P 1'
#
loop_
_entity.id
_entity.type
_entity.pdbx_description
1 polymer ?
#
loop_
_entity_poly.entity_id
_entity_poly.type
_entity_poly.pdbx_seq_one_letter_code
_entity_poly.pdbx_strand_id
1 'polypeptide(L)'
;MSPPRPHQVVAIAYDRLCTFEFGCVTELFALERPELGVDWYRFAVCAIEPGPLRAAGGITVSAPHKLAMLDRADTIIIPGWRDPDELPPAALLKKLRAAYARGARLCSIC
;
A
#
# COMPACT_ATOMS: atom_id res chain seq x y z
N MET A 1 28.95 10.94 3.21
CA MET A 1 27.92 9.93 2.84
C MET A 1 26.57 10.56 3.13
N SER A 2 25.68 10.67 2.14
CA SER A 2 24.30 11.11 2.41
C SER A 2 23.61 10.06 3.29
N PRO A 3 22.75 10.47 4.24
CA PRO A 3 21.99 9.50 5.02
C PRO A 3 21.18 8.61 4.06
N PRO A 4 21.05 7.31 4.36
CA PRO A 4 20.21 6.42 3.57
C PRO A 4 18.79 6.99 3.51
N ARG A 5 18.15 6.93 2.33
CA ARG A 5 16.75 7.36 2.23
C ARG A 5 15.88 6.45 3.11
N PRO A 6 14.87 7.01 3.80
CA PRO A 6 13.93 6.20 4.58
C PRO A 6 13.26 5.12 3.72
N HIS A 7 13.10 3.93 4.29
CA HIS A 7 12.46 2.79 3.64
C HIS A 7 11.01 3.12 3.29
N GLN A 8 10.62 2.95 2.03
CA GLN A 8 9.31 3.33 1.54
C GLN A 8 8.33 2.15 1.55
N VAL A 9 7.30 2.27 2.38
CA VAL A 9 6.19 1.32 2.49
C VAL A 9 5.00 1.89 1.73
N VAL A 10 4.41 1.08 0.84
CA VAL A 10 3.23 1.46 0.07
C VAL A 10 2.11 0.48 0.30
N ALA A 11 0.98 0.96 0.82
CA ALA A 11 -0.25 0.17 0.91
C ALA A 11 -1.08 0.32 -0.36
N ILE A 12 -1.70 -0.77 -0.80
CA ILE A 12 -2.64 -0.77 -1.91
C ILE A 12 -4.03 -0.41 -1.40
N ALA A 13 -4.69 0.53 -2.09
CA ALA A 13 -6.11 0.79 -1.94
C ALA A 13 -6.84 0.50 -3.25
N TYR A 14 -8.03 -0.06 -3.13
CA TYR A 14 -8.88 -0.49 -4.24
C TYR A 14 -10.35 -0.32 -3.84
N ASP A 15 -11.27 -0.34 -4.81
CA ASP A 15 -12.71 -0.20 -4.56
C ASP A 15 -13.29 -1.44 -3.86
N ARG A 16 -14.23 -1.27 -2.93
CA ARG A 16 -14.65 -2.30 -1.96
C ARG A 16 -13.51 -2.72 -1.02
N LEU A 17 -12.77 -1.74 -0.51
CA LEU A 17 -11.60 -1.91 0.37
C LEU A 17 -11.94 -2.66 1.67
N CYS A 18 -11.10 -3.63 2.03
CA CYS A 18 -11.08 -4.24 3.37
C CYS A 18 -10.52 -3.22 4.38
N THR A 19 -11.42 -2.49 5.05
CA THR A 19 -11.07 -1.31 5.85
C THR A 19 -10.22 -1.64 7.08
N PHE A 20 -10.43 -2.79 7.73
CA PHE A 20 -9.76 -3.13 8.98
C PHE A 20 -8.25 -3.29 8.79
N GLU A 21 -7.87 -4.16 7.84
CA GLU A 21 -6.49 -4.45 7.51
C GLU A 21 -5.79 -3.20 6.96
N PHE A 22 -6.48 -2.45 6.09
CA PHE A 22 -5.96 -1.19 5.58
C PHE A 22 -5.75 -0.15 6.70
N GLY A 23 -6.68 -0.08 7.66
CA GLY A 23 -6.58 0.79 8.83
C GLY A 23 -5.38 0.43 9.70
N CYS A 24 -5.19 -0.85 10.04
CA CYS A 24 -4.03 -1.31 10.81
C CYS A 24 -2.69 -0.93 10.14
N VAL A 25 -2.60 -1.13 8.82
CA VAL A 25 -1.41 -0.78 8.04
C VAL A 25 -1.17 0.74 8.06
N THR A 26 -2.24 1.52 7.89
CA THR A 26 -2.16 2.98 7.90
C THR A 26 -1.70 3.49 9.26
N GLU A 27 -2.28 3.03 10.36
CA GLU A 27 -1.90 3.53 11.70
C GLU A 27 -0.49 3.11 12.13
N LEU A 28 -0.01 1.96 11.65
CA LEU A 28 1.34 1.52 11.94
C LEU A 28 2.39 2.34 11.19
N PHE A 29 2.21 2.54 9.89
CA PHE A 29 3.25 3.11 9.03
C PHE A 29 3.10 4.62 8.75
N ALA A 30 1.89 5.17 8.77
CA ALA A 30 1.66 6.58 8.46
C ALA A 30 1.96 7.51 9.64
N LEU A 31 1.74 7.02 10.87
CA LEU A 31 2.03 7.79 12.07
C LEU A 31 3.53 7.78 12.35
N GLU A 32 4.07 8.96 12.67
CA GLU A 32 5.45 9.09 13.14
C GLU A 32 5.63 8.38 14.49
N ARG A 33 6.86 7.89 14.75
CA ARG A 33 7.24 7.17 15.97
C ARG A 33 8.58 7.70 16.53
N PRO A 34 8.69 8.99 16.88
CA PRO A 34 9.93 9.57 17.40
C PRO A 34 10.42 8.88 18.68
N GLU A 35 9.50 8.32 19.48
CA GLU A 35 9.79 7.60 20.72
C GLU A 35 10.65 6.35 20.52
N LEU A 36 10.71 5.80 19.30
CA LEU A 36 11.52 4.62 18.99
C LEU A 36 12.98 4.95 18.68
N GLY A 37 13.33 6.23 18.49
CA GLY A 37 14.72 6.65 18.24
C GLY A 37 15.34 6.07 16.96
N VAL A 38 14.51 5.66 15.99
CA VAL A 38 14.93 5.10 14.69
C VAL A 38 14.31 5.90 13.55
N ASP A 39 14.96 5.86 12.38
CA ASP A 39 14.36 6.38 11.16
C ASP A 39 13.10 5.58 10.82
N TRP A 40 11.94 6.18 11.06
CA TRP A 40 10.67 5.53 10.76
C TRP A 40 10.43 5.45 9.25
N TYR A 41 9.48 4.60 8.86
CA TYR A 41 9.16 4.38 7.46
C TYR A 41 8.56 5.63 6.81
N ARG A 42 8.81 5.82 5.51
CA ARG A 42 7.96 6.69 4.68
C ARG A 42 6.79 5.86 4.16
N PHE A 43 5.58 6.36 4.35
CA PHE A 43 4.36 5.67 3.95
C PHE A 43 3.61 6.40 2.84
N ALA A 44 3.00 5.63 1.94
CA ALA A 44 2.08 6.14 0.93
C ALA A 44 0.97 5.13 0.63
N VAL A 45 -0.18 5.63 0.19
CA VAL A 45 -1.29 4.82 -0.29
C VAL A 45 -1.39 4.91 -1.80
N CYS A 46 -1.39 3.77 -2.48
CA CYS A 46 -1.53 3.65 -3.92
C CYS A 46 -2.94 3.18 -4.29
N ALA A 47 -3.76 4.07 -4.86
CA ALA A 47 -5.03 3.71 -5.47
C ALA A 47 -4.81 3.00 -6.82
N ILE A 48 -5.31 1.78 -6.96
CA ILE A 48 -5.16 1.00 -8.20
C ILE A 48 -6.27 1.29 -9.22
N GLU A 49 -7.37 1.88 -8.76
CA GLU A 49 -8.53 2.29 -9.55
C GLU A 49 -8.69 3.82 -9.54
N PRO A 50 -9.29 4.42 -10.58
CA PRO A 50 -9.56 5.85 -10.63
C PRO A 50 -10.73 6.25 -9.73
N GLY A 51 -10.76 7.52 -9.33
CA GLY A 51 -11.86 8.08 -8.54
C GLY A 51 -11.83 7.69 -7.06
N PRO A 52 -12.89 8.05 -6.31
CA PRO A 52 -13.06 7.68 -4.92
C PRO A 52 -13.31 6.16 -4.79
N LEU A 53 -12.64 5.53 -3.84
CA LEU A 53 -12.72 4.09 -3.59
C LEU A 53 -13.72 3.83 -2.45
N ARG A 54 -14.66 2.91 -2.65
CA ARG A 54 -15.65 2.56 -1.63
C ARG A 54 -15.04 1.60 -0.62
N ALA A 55 -15.46 1.70 0.63
CA ALA A 55 -15.11 0.76 1.70
C ALA A 55 -16.37 0.42 2.52
N ALA A 56 -16.23 -0.47 3.51
CA ALA A 56 -17.36 -0.86 4.35
C ALA A 56 -17.98 0.34 5.11
N GLY A 57 -19.27 0.27 5.39
CA GLY A 57 -19.97 1.26 6.22
C GLY A 57 -20.22 2.61 5.55
N GLY A 58 -20.17 2.68 4.21
CA GLY A 58 -20.37 3.94 3.46
C GLY A 58 -19.15 4.86 3.44
N ILE A 59 -18.00 4.37 3.91
CA ILE A 59 -16.73 5.11 3.86
C ILE A 59 -16.24 5.20 2.42
N THR A 60 -15.66 6.35 2.09
CA THR A 60 -14.98 6.58 0.82
C THR A 60 -13.54 6.99 1.09
N VAL A 61 -12.59 6.34 0.41
CA VAL A 61 -11.16 6.63 0.50
C VAL A 61 -10.69 7.27 -0.81
N SER A 62 -9.94 8.36 -0.70
CA SER A 62 -9.23 8.96 -1.84
C SER A 62 -7.75 8.95 -1.55
N ALA A 63 -6.96 8.44 -2.51
CA ALA A 63 -5.50 8.44 -2.42
C ALA A 63 -4.89 9.09 -3.66
N PRO A 64 -3.90 10.00 -3.48
CA PRO A 64 -3.36 10.77 -4.59
C PRO A 64 -2.43 9.94 -5.49
N HIS A 65 -1.79 8.91 -4.94
CA HIS A 65 -0.83 8.10 -5.69
C HIS A 65 -1.51 6.99 -6.47
N LYS A 66 -0.99 6.73 -7.68
CA LYS A 66 -1.45 5.69 -8.61
C LYS A 66 -0.42 4.58 -8.71
N LEU A 67 -0.69 3.56 -9.53
CA LEU A 67 0.16 2.37 -9.73
C LEU A 67 1.66 2.64 -9.94
N ALA A 68 2.04 3.79 -10.50
CA ALA A 68 3.44 4.20 -10.63
C ALA A 68 4.19 4.31 -9.29
N MET A 69 3.48 4.49 -8.18
CA MET A 69 4.08 4.54 -6.84
C MET A 69 4.74 3.21 -6.44
N LEU A 70 4.22 2.09 -6.95
CA LEU A 70 4.77 0.76 -6.69
C LEU A 70 6.17 0.57 -7.29
N ASP A 71 6.57 1.39 -8.27
CA ASP A 71 7.91 1.36 -8.85
C ASP A 71 8.98 1.88 -7.89
N ARG A 72 8.57 2.62 -6.85
CA ARG A 72 9.45 3.23 -5.84
C ARG A 72 9.27 2.62 -4.45
N ALA A 73 8.43 1.60 -4.32
CA ALA A 73 8.19 0.94 -3.05
C ALA A 73 9.32 -0.05 -2.74
N ASP A 74 9.78 -0.03 -1.49
CA ASP A 74 10.71 -1.01 -0.93
C ASP A 74 9.93 -2.14 -0.21
N THR A 75 8.75 -1.82 0.32
CA THR A 75 7.73 -2.80 0.75
C THR A 75 6.38 -2.42 0.17
N ILE A 76 5.64 -3.39 -0.37
CA ILE A 76 4.25 -3.25 -0.79
C ILE A 76 3.39 -4.09 0.15
N ILE A 77 2.41 -3.44 0.79
CA ILE A 77 1.40 -4.10 1.62
C ILE A 77 0.12 -4.26 0.80
N ILE A 78 -0.38 -5.48 0.77
CA ILE A 78 -1.60 -5.88 0.08
C ILE A 78 -2.61 -6.25 1.17
N PRO A 79 -3.56 -5.36 1.51
CA PRO A 79 -4.68 -5.74 2.37
C PRO A 79 -5.45 -6.93 1.77
N GLY A 80 -6.35 -7.53 2.56
CA GLY A 80 -7.25 -8.59 2.08
C GLY A 80 -7.90 -8.20 0.77
N TRP A 81 -8.32 -9.15 -0.06
CA TRP A 81 -8.90 -8.84 -1.37
C TRP A 81 -10.42 -8.88 -1.30
N ARG A 82 -11.08 -8.00 -2.05
CA ARG A 82 -12.53 -7.79 -1.97
C ARG A 82 -13.38 -9.02 -2.33
N ASP A 83 -12.82 -9.94 -3.11
CA ASP A 83 -13.49 -11.16 -3.55
C ASP A 83 -12.43 -12.20 -3.96
N PRO A 84 -12.36 -13.38 -3.32
CA PRO A 84 -11.36 -14.40 -3.64
C PRO A 84 -11.48 -14.95 -5.07
N ASP A 85 -12.66 -14.85 -5.69
CA ASP A 85 -12.91 -15.31 -7.06
C ASP A 85 -12.63 -14.21 -8.11
N GLU A 86 -12.40 -12.96 -7.68
CA GLU A 86 -12.03 -11.84 -8.56
C GLU A 86 -10.52 -11.79 -8.78
N LEU A 87 -10.09 -11.97 -10.04
CA LEU A 87 -8.68 -11.78 -10.40
C LEU A 87 -8.25 -10.31 -10.25
N PRO A 88 -7.12 -10.03 -9.57
CA PRO A 88 -6.57 -8.67 -9.53
C PRO A 88 -6.24 -8.15 -10.93
N PRO A 89 -6.38 -6.83 -11.18
CA PRO A 89 -6.12 -6.25 -12.49
C PRO A 89 -4.72 -6.60 -13.02
N ALA A 90 -4.62 -6.96 -14.31
CA ALA A 90 -3.35 -7.36 -14.92
C ALA A 90 -2.24 -6.30 -14.76
N ALA A 91 -2.60 -5.01 -14.77
CA ALA A 91 -1.67 -3.91 -14.54
C ALA A 91 -1.09 -3.93 -13.12
N LEU A 92 -1.89 -4.25 -12.10
CA LEU A 92 -1.41 -4.42 -10.73
C LEU A 92 -0.47 -5.63 -10.63
N LEU A 93 -0.86 -6.78 -11.17
CA LEU A 93 -0.03 -7.98 -11.16
C LEU A 93 1.32 -7.75 -11.85
N LYS A 94 1.35 -7.00 -12.96
CA LYS A 94 2.59 -6.60 -13.63
C LYS A 94 3.48 -5.75 -12.71
N LYS A 95 2.92 -4.78 -11.99
CA LYS A 95 3.66 -3.94 -11.04
C LYS A 95 4.21 -4.74 -9.86
N LEU A 96 3.41 -5.64 -9.28
CA LEU A 96 3.84 -6.49 -8.17
C LEU A 96 5.00 -7.40 -8.56
N ARG A 97 4.91 -8.07 -9.72
CA ARG A 97 6.00 -8.91 -10.25
C ARG A 97 7.27 -8.10 -10.51
N ALA A 98 7.15 -6.92 -11.08
CA ALA A 98 8.29 -6.03 -11.32
C ALA A 98 8.93 -5.53 -10.01
N ALA A 99 8.12 -5.22 -9.00
CA ALA A 99 8.60 -4.82 -7.68
C ALA A 99 9.35 -5.97 -7.00
N TYR A 100 8.80 -7.18 -7.03
CA TYR A 100 9.46 -8.37 -6.50
C TYR A 100 10.79 -8.65 -7.22
N ALA A 101 10.81 -8.58 -8.56
CA ALA A 101 12.04 -8.76 -9.34
C ALA A 101 13.13 -7.71 -9.04
N ARG A 102 12.73 -6.51 -8.59
CA ARG A 102 13.64 -5.46 -8.12
C ARG A 102 14.16 -5.71 -6.68
N GLY A 103 13.59 -6.66 -5.96
CA GLY A 103 13.91 -6.96 -4.56
C GLY A 103 13.00 -6.28 -3.53
N ALA A 104 11.88 -5.68 -3.95
CA ALA A 104 10.90 -5.16 -3.00
C ALA A 104 10.18 -6.29 -2.25
N ARG A 105 9.87 -6.05 -0.97
CA ARG A 105 9.10 -6.98 -0.15
C ARG A 105 7.63 -6.89 -0.48
N LEU A 106 6.95 -8.03 -0.65
CA LEU A 106 5.50 -8.11 -0.75
C LEU A 106 4.97 -8.73 0.54
N CYS A 107 3.99 -8.09 1.17
CA CYS A 107 3.35 -8.58 2.39
C CYS A 107 1.84 -8.48 2.24
N SER A 108 1.12 -9.52 2.67
CA SER A 108 -0.34 -9.54 2.69
C SER A 108 -0.88 -9.70 4.11
N ILE A 109 -2.04 -9.09 4.37
CA ILE A 109 -2.75 -9.18 5.65
C ILE A 109 -4.25 -9.38 5.37
N CYS A 110 -4.86 -10.40 5.98
CA CYS A 110 -6.28 -10.75 5.91
C CYS A 110 -6.66 -11.52 7.18
#